data_AF-A0A497FS99-F1
#
_entry.id   AF-A0A497FS99-F1
#
_cell.length_a   1.000
_cell.length_b   1.000
_cell.length_c   1.000
_cell.angle_alpha   90.00
_cell.angle_beta   90.00
_cell.angle_gamma   90.00
#
_symmetry.space_group_name_H-M   'P 1'
#
loop_
_entity.id
_entity.type
_entity.pdbx_description
1 polymer ?
#
loop_
_entity_poly.entity_id
_entity_poly.type
_entity_poly.pdbx_seq_one_letter_code
_entity_poly.pdbx_strand_id
1 'polypeptide(L)'
;MRARAGYVNINEDLIRELEDGVALLIYDIPYPPADKNRKELAPWYSWYDWSTGKLRSCGYPLQYSVVLVEEKRIPEIEKLVEQIESKRKNINKTFKLKIPKANINIIRFRVKDKTSAEALFNIIKSILIESMKTLIEDIEEQLKEGKDKTKLQKRTKEFIARLRKQDFLNLLIKDPDVRKLLLQLEILVA
;
A
#
# COMPACT_ATOMS: atom_id res chain seq x y z
N MET A 1 38.98 22.08 17.78
CA MET A 1 37.99 21.00 18.02
C MET A 1 36.90 21.10 16.96
N ARG A 2 36.90 20.20 15.96
CA ARG A 2 35.80 20.09 14.99
C ARG A 2 34.74 19.17 15.59
N ALA A 3 33.54 19.69 15.82
CA ALA A 3 32.39 18.90 16.19
C ALA A 3 32.13 17.85 15.10
N ARG A 4 32.27 16.56 15.44
CA ARG A 4 31.76 15.47 14.61
C ARG A 4 30.24 15.56 14.68
N ALA A 5 29.62 16.07 13.63
CA ALA A 5 28.18 15.89 13.42
C ALA A 5 27.92 14.38 13.47
N GLY A 6 27.23 13.94 14.52
CA GLY A 6 26.83 12.55 14.66
C GLY A 6 26.00 12.20 13.43
N TYR A 7 26.48 11.23 12.65
CA TYR A 7 25.62 10.47 11.77
C TYR A 7 24.61 9.78 12.69
N VAL A 8 23.48 10.44 12.91
CA VAL A 8 22.30 9.78 13.46
C VAL A 8 22.00 8.65 12.49
N ASN A 9 22.14 7.41 12.97
CA ASN A 9 21.98 6.24 12.14
C ASN A 9 20.50 6.19 11.75
N ILE A 10 20.18 6.63 10.53
CA ILE A 10 18.80 6.81 10.03
C ILE A 10 17.94 5.55 10.26
N ASN A 11 18.58 4.37 10.25
CA ASN A 11 17.94 3.11 10.57
C ASN A 11 17.48 3.02 12.03
N GLU A 12 18.23 3.54 13.01
CA GLU A 12 17.86 3.50 14.43
C GLU A 12 16.65 4.37 14.75
N ASP A 13 16.51 5.54 14.11
CA ASP A 13 15.33 6.38 14.27
C ASP A 13 14.09 5.73 13.64
N LEU A 14 14.24 5.10 12.47
CA LEU A 14 13.16 4.35 11.81
C LEU A 14 12.72 3.12 12.61
N ILE A 15 13.68 2.42 13.24
CA ILE A 15 13.40 1.30 14.13
C ILE A 15 12.59 1.78 15.34
N ARG A 16 12.94 2.94 15.93
CA ARG A 16 12.15 3.53 17.02
C ARG A 16 10.74 3.94 16.59
N GLU A 17 10.58 4.49 15.39
CA GLU A 17 9.25 4.81 14.84
C GLU A 17 8.36 3.55 14.73
N LEU A 18 8.95 2.37 14.50
CA LEU A 18 8.24 1.09 14.43
C LEU A 18 7.91 0.47 15.81
N GLU A 19 8.58 0.86 16.88
CA GLU A 19 8.39 0.24 18.21
C GLU A 19 7.02 0.59 18.81
N ASP A 20 6.57 1.85 18.69
CA ASP A 20 5.35 2.36 19.33
C ASP A 20 4.41 3.14 18.38
N GLY A 21 4.73 3.24 17.08
CA GLY A 21 4.04 4.12 16.13
C GLY A 21 3.12 3.45 15.11
N VAL A 22 2.93 2.13 15.17
CA VAL A 22 2.29 1.36 14.10
C VAL A 22 1.14 0.46 14.54
N ALA A 23 0.24 0.17 13.60
CA ALA A 23 -0.84 -0.78 13.75
C ALA A 23 -0.97 -1.66 12.49
N LEU A 24 -1.65 -2.80 12.62
CA LEU A 24 -2.04 -3.64 11.48
C LEU A 24 -3.49 -3.35 11.10
N LEU A 25 -3.70 -2.97 9.85
CA LEU A 25 -5.00 -2.97 9.20
C LEU A 25 -5.18 -4.32 8.49
N ILE A 26 -6.14 -5.11 8.97
CA ILE A 26 -6.48 -6.42 8.41
C ILE A 26 -7.90 -6.37 7.88
N TYR A 27 -8.11 -6.80 6.64
CA TYR A 27 -9.43 -6.78 6.05
C TYR A 27 -9.78 -8.03 5.24
N ASP A 28 -11.07 -8.35 5.24
CA ASP A 28 -11.71 -9.29 4.35
C ASP A 28 -12.88 -8.58 3.67
N ILE A 29 -12.70 -8.28 2.38
CA ILE A 29 -13.71 -7.64 1.54
C ILE A 29 -14.37 -8.74 0.71
N PRO A 30 -15.69 -8.95 0.82
CA PRO A 30 -16.38 -9.99 0.06
C PRO A 30 -16.17 -9.84 -1.44
N TYR A 31 -15.60 -10.87 -2.07
CA TYR A 31 -15.43 -10.92 -3.51
C TYR A 31 -16.75 -11.30 -4.20
N PRO A 32 -17.04 -10.76 -5.40
CA PRO A 32 -18.22 -11.15 -6.15
C PRO A 32 -18.18 -12.66 -6.51
N PRO A 33 -19.33 -13.38 -6.43
CA PRO A 33 -19.36 -14.80 -6.69
C PRO A 33 -19.16 -15.11 -8.18
N ALA A 34 -18.43 -16.19 -8.47
CA ALA A 34 -17.96 -16.52 -9.82
C ALA A 34 -19.06 -17.09 -10.75
N ASP A 35 -20.16 -17.57 -10.17
CA ASP A 35 -21.26 -18.25 -10.85
C ASP A 35 -22.30 -17.31 -11.48
N LYS A 36 -22.20 -16.00 -11.21
CA LYS A 36 -23.15 -15.00 -11.69
C LYS A 36 -22.61 -14.22 -12.90
N ASN A 37 -23.55 -13.68 -13.67
CA ASN A 37 -23.23 -12.84 -14.82
C ASN A 37 -22.39 -11.63 -14.39
N ARG A 38 -21.14 -11.56 -14.88
CA ARG A 38 -20.16 -10.53 -14.54
C ARG A 38 -20.69 -9.11 -14.76
N LYS A 39 -21.55 -8.89 -15.76
CA LYS A 39 -22.14 -7.57 -16.05
C LYS A 39 -23.08 -7.10 -14.94
N GLU A 40 -23.87 -8.00 -14.37
CA GLU A 40 -24.80 -7.68 -13.28
C GLU A 40 -24.07 -7.40 -11.97
N LEU A 41 -22.90 -8.02 -11.78
CA LEU A 41 -22.03 -7.83 -10.63
C LEU A 41 -21.01 -6.70 -10.80
N ALA A 42 -21.02 -5.98 -11.92
CA ALA A 42 -20.07 -4.89 -12.17
C ALA A 42 -20.01 -3.85 -11.03
N PRO A 43 -21.14 -3.46 -10.39
CA PRO A 43 -21.08 -2.59 -9.21
C PRO A 43 -20.36 -3.21 -8.01
N TRP A 44 -20.48 -4.53 -7.81
CA TRP A 44 -19.77 -5.26 -6.75
C TRP A 44 -18.27 -5.33 -7.06
N TYR A 45 -17.86 -5.71 -8.28
CA TYR A 45 -16.45 -5.66 -8.68
C TYR A 45 -15.84 -4.27 -8.47
N SER A 46 -16.53 -3.22 -8.92
CA SER A 46 -16.07 -1.84 -8.76
C SER A 46 -15.93 -1.45 -7.28
N TRP A 47 -16.86 -1.87 -6.41
CA TRP A 47 -16.77 -1.64 -4.98
C TRP A 47 -15.61 -2.41 -4.33
N TYR A 48 -15.40 -3.67 -4.72
CA TYR A 48 -14.30 -4.49 -4.23
C TYR A 48 -12.95 -3.86 -4.59
N ASP A 49 -12.72 -3.54 -5.86
CA ASP A 49 -11.47 -2.94 -6.34
C ASP A 49 -11.21 -1.58 -5.69
N TRP A 50 -12.26 -0.76 -5.56
CA TRP A 50 -12.16 0.54 -4.92
C TRP A 50 -11.83 0.42 -3.43
N SER A 51 -12.51 -0.48 -2.70
CA SER A 51 -12.34 -0.64 -1.25
C SER A 51 -10.96 -1.21 -0.93
N THR A 52 -10.56 -2.28 -1.60
CA THR A 52 -9.23 -2.90 -1.43
C THR A 52 -8.11 -1.93 -1.83
N GLY A 53 -8.26 -1.22 -2.96
CA GLY A 53 -7.29 -0.22 -3.39
C GLY A 53 -7.11 0.91 -2.38
N LYS A 54 -8.20 1.38 -1.75
CA LYS A 54 -8.15 2.41 -0.70
C LYS A 54 -7.48 1.89 0.57
N LEU A 55 -7.87 0.73 1.07
CA LEU A 55 -7.29 0.14 2.29
C LEU A 55 -5.79 -0.16 2.11
N ARG A 56 -5.40 -0.71 0.95
CA ARG A 56 -3.98 -0.93 0.60
C ARG A 56 -3.18 0.36 0.56
N SER A 57 -3.80 1.49 0.26
CA SER A 57 -3.11 2.78 0.19
C SER A 57 -2.88 3.46 1.55
N CYS A 58 -3.38 2.88 2.65
CA CYS A 58 -3.27 3.44 3.99
C CYS A 58 -1.88 3.29 4.61
N GLY A 59 -1.00 2.45 4.05
CA GLY A 59 0.35 2.21 4.57
C GLY A 59 1.07 1.13 3.77
N TYR A 60 2.05 0.45 4.36
CA TYR A 60 2.84 -0.59 3.68
C TYR A 60 2.05 -1.91 3.60
N PRO A 61 1.66 -2.39 2.42
CA PRO A 61 0.98 -3.68 2.29
C PRO A 61 1.98 -4.81 2.57
N LEU A 62 1.81 -5.53 3.68
CA LEU A 62 2.65 -6.68 4.01
C LEU A 62 2.18 -7.96 3.31
N GLN A 63 0.87 -8.10 3.14
CA GLN A 63 0.24 -9.18 2.39
C GLN A 63 -1.00 -8.64 1.63
N TYR A 64 -1.74 -9.52 0.95
CA TYR A 64 -2.89 -9.09 0.15
C TYR A 64 -3.97 -8.36 0.98
N SER A 65 -4.17 -8.77 2.23
CA SER A 65 -5.22 -8.27 3.13
C SER A 65 -4.67 -7.71 4.45
N VAL A 66 -3.36 -7.50 4.53
CA VAL A 66 -2.67 -7.02 5.74
C VAL A 66 -1.80 -5.83 5.36
N VAL A 67 -2.03 -4.70 6.02
CA VAL A 67 -1.34 -3.43 5.78
C VAL A 67 -0.80 -2.91 7.10
N LEU A 68 0.48 -2.61 7.15
CA LEU A 68 1.07 -1.88 8.26
C LEU A 68 0.77 -0.40 8.08
N VAL A 69 0.18 0.24 9.09
CA VAL A 69 -0.23 1.64 9.06
C VAL A 69 0.36 2.41 10.24
N GLU A 70 0.54 3.71 10.09
CA GLU A 70 0.88 4.60 11.20
C GLU A 70 -0.34 4.78 12.12
N GLU A 71 -0.16 4.66 13.44
CA GLU A 71 -1.27 4.79 14.40
C GLU A 71 -2.00 6.12 14.30
N LYS A 72 -1.30 7.21 14.01
CA LYS A 72 -1.89 8.56 13.87
C LYS A 72 -2.93 8.64 12.75
N ARG A 73 -2.88 7.72 11.77
CA ARG A 73 -3.81 7.66 10.64
C ARG A 73 -5.07 6.85 10.95
N ILE A 74 -5.17 6.19 12.11
CA ILE A 74 -6.34 5.39 12.48
C ILE A 74 -7.67 6.15 12.33
N PRO A 75 -7.81 7.42 12.78
CA PRO A 75 -9.07 8.16 12.60
C PRO A 75 -9.46 8.36 11.11
N GLU A 76 -8.48 8.48 10.22
CA GLU A 76 -8.74 8.57 8.78
C GLU A 76 -9.17 7.22 8.21
N ILE A 77 -8.58 6.13 8.71
CA ILE A 77 -8.91 4.76 8.31
C ILE A 77 -10.33 4.41 8.77
N GLU A 78 -10.73 4.77 10.00
CA GLU A 78 -12.09 4.56 10.51
C GLU A 78 -13.13 5.28 9.63
N LYS A 79 -12.88 6.53 9.24
CA LYS A 79 -13.73 7.25 8.28
C LYS A 79 -13.80 6.55 6.91
N LEU A 80 -12.69 5.98 6.44
CA LEU A 80 -12.68 5.20 5.21
C LEU A 80 -13.54 3.92 5.34
N VAL A 81 -13.49 3.23 6.48
CA VAL A 81 -14.33 2.06 6.75
C VAL A 81 -15.82 2.44 6.68
N GLU A 82 -16.21 3.57 7.27
CA GLU A 82 -17.57 4.09 7.17
C GLU A 82 -17.98 4.39 5.72
N GLN A 83 -17.09 4.99 4.92
CA GLN A 83 -17.33 5.25 3.50
C GLN A 83 -17.50 3.95 2.70
N ILE A 84 -16.69 2.93 2.98
CA ILE A 84 -16.79 1.61 2.36
C ILE A 84 -18.16 0.98 2.65
N GLU A 85 -18.58 1.00 3.91
CA GLU A 85 -19.86 0.44 4.34
C GLU A 85 -21.06 1.23 3.78
N SER A 86 -20.98 2.56 3.77
CA SER A 86 -22.00 3.43 3.16
C SER A 86 -22.16 3.15 1.67
N LYS A 87 -21.05 3.07 0.92
CA LYS A 87 -21.06 2.75 -0.51
C LYS A 87 -21.63 1.35 -0.76
N ARG A 88 -21.29 0.36 0.07
CA ARG A 88 -21.86 -0.99 0.01
C ARG A 88 -23.38 -0.99 0.17
N LYS A 89 -23.90 -0.31 1.19
CA LYS A 89 -25.35 -0.18 1.43
C LYS A 89 -26.07 0.46 0.25
N ASN A 90 -25.49 1.53 -0.30
CA ASN A 90 -26.05 2.21 -1.47
C ASN A 90 -26.08 1.31 -2.71
N ILE A 91 -25.01 0.55 -2.97
CA ILE A 91 -24.95 -0.40 -4.08
C ILE A 91 -26.01 -1.50 -3.91
N ASN A 92 -26.13 -2.07 -2.71
CA ASN A 92 -27.17 -3.07 -2.42
C ASN A 92 -28.58 -2.50 -2.66
N LYS A 93 -28.86 -1.26 -2.23
CA LYS A 93 -30.15 -0.60 -2.44
C LYS A 93 -30.43 -0.35 -3.92
N THR A 94 -29.48 0.25 -4.64
CA THR A 94 -29.68 0.69 -6.03
C THR A 94 -29.72 -0.47 -7.01
N PHE A 95 -28.81 -1.44 -6.87
CA PHE A 95 -28.66 -2.55 -7.80
C PHE A 95 -29.33 -3.85 -7.31
N LYS A 96 -30.08 -3.78 -6.19
CA LYS A 96 -30.75 -4.92 -5.54
C LYS A 96 -29.79 -6.09 -5.25
N LEU A 97 -28.52 -5.77 -5.00
CA LEU A 97 -27.48 -6.74 -4.65
C LEU A 97 -27.52 -7.08 -3.16
N LYS A 98 -26.88 -8.20 -2.80
CA LYS A 98 -26.73 -8.67 -1.42
C LYS A 98 -25.26 -8.83 -1.06
N ILE A 99 -24.46 -7.78 -1.27
CA ILE A 99 -23.05 -7.76 -0.89
C ILE A 99 -22.94 -7.91 0.63
N PRO A 100 -22.26 -8.94 1.16
CA PRO A 100 -22.06 -9.11 2.61
C PRO A 100 -21.27 -7.96 3.24
N LYS A 101 -21.34 -7.80 4.55
CA LYS A 101 -20.49 -6.81 5.25
C LYS A 101 -19.02 -7.19 5.12
N ALA A 102 -18.17 -6.18 4.97
CA ALA A 102 -16.73 -6.36 5.08
C ALA A 102 -16.31 -6.56 6.54
N ASN A 103 -15.29 -7.37 6.77
CA ASN A 103 -14.63 -7.48 8.06
C ASN A 103 -13.34 -6.65 8.00
N ILE A 104 -13.26 -5.52 8.70
CA ILE A 104 -12.09 -4.65 8.68
C ILE A 104 -11.71 -4.36 10.12
N ASN A 105 -10.50 -4.74 10.51
CA ASN A 105 -10.00 -4.62 11.88
C ASN A 105 -8.68 -3.86 11.89
N ILE A 106 -8.48 -3.10 12.97
CA ILE A 106 -7.22 -2.42 13.26
C ILE A 106 -6.68 -3.02 14.56
N ILE A 107 -5.48 -3.59 14.49
CA ILE A 107 -4.79 -4.19 15.63
C ILE A 107 -3.62 -3.27 15.98
N ARG A 108 -3.74 -2.58 17.11
CA ARG A 108 -2.61 -1.85 17.70
C ARG A 108 -1.68 -2.87 18.36
N PHE A 109 -0.39 -2.74 18.12
CA PHE A 109 0.61 -3.63 18.68
C PHE A 109 1.89 -2.86 18.95
N ARG A 110 2.74 -3.43 19.82
CA ARG A 110 4.08 -2.93 20.07
C ARG A 110 5.08 -4.00 19.74
N VAL A 111 6.21 -3.59 19.19
CA VAL A 111 7.29 -4.51 18.90
C VAL A 111 8.09 -4.75 20.19
N LYS A 112 8.37 -6.01 20.51
CA LYS A 112 8.92 -6.40 21.81
C LYS A 112 10.33 -5.85 22.07
N ASP A 113 11.18 -5.88 21.05
CA ASP A 113 12.60 -5.55 21.12
C ASP A 113 13.12 -5.02 19.78
N LYS A 114 14.30 -4.39 19.83
CA LYS A 114 14.97 -3.80 18.65
C LYS A 114 15.15 -4.81 17.52
N THR A 115 15.52 -6.05 17.84
CA THR A 115 15.72 -7.12 16.85
C THR A 115 14.42 -7.45 16.10
N SER A 116 13.30 -7.49 16.82
CA SER A 116 11.98 -7.68 16.21
C SER A 116 11.58 -6.49 15.33
N ALA A 117 11.95 -5.27 15.72
CA ALA A 117 11.66 -4.06 14.94
C ALA A 117 12.52 -4.00 13.67
N GLU A 118 13.79 -4.38 13.75
CA GLU A 118 14.68 -4.57 12.60
C GLU A 118 14.13 -5.64 11.63
N ALA A 119 13.62 -6.75 12.14
CA ALA A 119 13.00 -7.78 11.32
C ALA A 119 11.76 -7.24 10.57
N LEU A 120 10.88 -6.51 11.26
CA LEU A 120 9.71 -5.87 10.66
C LEU A 120 10.12 -4.85 9.59
N PHE A 121 11.12 -4.01 9.88
CA PHE A 121 11.70 -3.06 8.92
C PHE A 121 12.21 -3.76 7.66
N ASN A 122 12.95 -4.85 7.81
CA ASN A 122 13.50 -5.60 6.69
C ASN A 122 12.40 -6.22 5.81
N ILE A 123 11.30 -6.68 6.41
CA ILE A 123 10.13 -7.17 5.66
C ILE A 123 9.50 -6.04 4.84
N ILE A 124 9.29 -4.86 5.44
CA ILE A 124 8.73 -3.71 4.73
C ILE A 124 9.62 -3.34 3.55
N LYS A 125 10.94 -3.24 3.80
CA LYS A 125 11.94 -2.90 2.78
C LYS A 125 11.96 -3.94 1.67
N SER A 126 11.97 -5.23 1.97
CA SER A 126 12.04 -6.29 0.95
C SER A 126 10.82 -6.27 0.04
N ILE A 127 9.62 -6.15 0.61
CA ILE A 127 8.36 -6.12 -0.15
C ILE A 127 8.31 -4.88 -1.06
N LEU A 128 8.75 -3.72 -0.56
CA LEU A 128 8.80 -2.49 -1.33
C LEU A 128 9.77 -2.61 -2.50
N ILE A 129 11.00 -3.08 -2.24
CA ILE A 129 12.03 -3.30 -3.27
C ILE A 129 11.54 -4.28 -4.33
N GLU A 130 10.99 -5.43 -3.93
CA GLU A 130 10.48 -6.44 -4.84
C GLU A 130 9.36 -5.88 -5.71
N SER A 131 8.38 -5.20 -5.10
CA SER A 131 7.28 -4.57 -5.82
C SER A 131 7.75 -3.56 -6.87
N MET A 132 8.79 -2.78 -6.57
CA MET A 132 9.38 -1.81 -7.50
C MET A 132 10.15 -2.50 -8.62
N LYS A 133 10.95 -3.53 -8.30
CA LYS A 133 11.70 -4.32 -9.30
C LYS A 133 10.77 -5.03 -10.28
N THR A 134 9.73 -5.71 -9.80
CA THR A 134 8.75 -6.37 -10.67
C THR A 134 8.09 -5.39 -11.64
N LEU A 135 7.78 -4.17 -11.18
CA LEU A 135 7.23 -3.16 -12.09
C LEU A 135 8.26 -2.67 -13.11
N ILE A 136 9.51 -2.45 -12.71
CA ILE A 136 10.60 -2.07 -13.63
C ILE A 136 10.75 -3.13 -14.73
N GLU A 137 10.84 -4.40 -14.34
CA GLU A 137 11.00 -5.52 -15.28
C GLU A 137 9.82 -5.61 -16.26
N ASP A 138 8.59 -5.49 -15.77
CA ASP A 138 7.38 -5.48 -16.59
C ASP A 138 7.32 -4.27 -17.54
N ILE A 139 7.76 -3.08 -17.11
CA ILE A 139 7.86 -1.91 -18.00
C ILE A 139 8.91 -2.13 -19.08
N GLU A 140 10.09 -2.62 -18.71
CA GLU A 140 11.19 -2.88 -19.65
C GLU A 140 10.79 -3.93 -20.70
N GLU A 141 10.08 -4.99 -20.30
CA GLU A 141 9.53 -6.00 -21.21
C GLU A 141 8.49 -5.39 -22.15
N GLN A 142 7.52 -4.64 -21.64
CA GLN A 142 6.49 -4.01 -22.46
C GLN A 142 7.05 -2.96 -23.44
N LEU A 143 8.13 -2.26 -23.06
CA LEU A 143 8.84 -1.35 -23.96
C LEU A 143 9.57 -2.10 -25.08
N LYS A 144 10.17 -3.26 -24.79
CA LYS A 144 10.80 -4.12 -25.81
C LYS A 144 9.78 -4.69 -26.80
N GLU A 145 8.58 -5.02 -26.32
CA GLU A 145 7.45 -5.46 -27.16
C GLU A 145 6.82 -4.34 -28.00
N GLY A 146 7.27 -3.09 -27.86
CA GLY A 146 6.77 -1.96 -28.63
C GLY A 146 5.40 -1.45 -28.17
N LYS A 147 5.02 -1.65 -26.90
CA LYS A 147 3.74 -1.15 -26.36
C LYS A 147 3.71 0.37 -26.24
N ASP A 148 2.50 0.91 -26.18
CA ASP A 148 2.24 2.35 -26.05
C ASP A 148 2.88 2.94 -24.78
N LYS A 149 3.89 3.80 -25.01
CA LYS A 149 4.62 4.52 -23.97
C LYS A 149 3.73 5.40 -23.11
N THR A 150 2.68 6.00 -23.67
CA THR A 150 1.77 6.90 -22.94
C THR A 150 1.02 6.15 -21.85
N LYS A 151 0.55 4.94 -22.16
CA LYS A 151 -0.16 4.08 -21.21
C LYS A 151 0.77 3.59 -20.10
N LEU A 152 2.01 3.23 -20.46
CA LEU A 152 3.05 2.85 -19.50
C LEU A 152 3.39 4.00 -18.55
N GLN A 153 3.65 5.20 -19.09
CA GLN A 153 3.92 6.40 -18.30
C GLN A 153 2.80 6.69 -17.29
N LYS A 154 1.54 6.60 -17.72
CA LYS A 154 0.39 6.80 -16.83
C LYS A 154 0.37 5.78 -15.69
N ARG A 155 0.53 4.50 -16.01
CA ARG A 155 0.54 3.40 -15.04
C ARG A 155 1.67 3.56 -14.02
N THR A 156 2.86 3.94 -14.45
CA THR A 156 4.01 4.15 -13.55
C THR A 156 3.80 5.37 -12.67
N LYS A 157 3.28 6.48 -13.20
CA LYS A 157 2.94 7.67 -12.40
C LYS A 157 1.90 7.35 -11.33
N GLU A 158 0.87 6.58 -11.66
CA GLU A 158 -0.12 6.10 -10.70
C GLU A 158 0.50 5.21 -9.62
N PHE A 159 1.43 4.32 -10.01
CA PHE A 159 2.16 3.49 -9.07
C PHE A 159 3.03 4.30 -8.11
N ILE A 160 3.84 5.23 -8.62
CA ILE A 160 4.68 6.12 -7.79
C ILE A 160 3.81 6.96 -6.85
N ALA A 161 2.71 7.52 -7.35
CA ALA A 161 1.77 8.29 -6.53
C ALA A 161 1.16 7.45 -5.40
N ARG A 162 0.92 6.16 -5.64
CA ARG A 162 0.48 5.22 -4.61
C ARG A 162 1.58 4.93 -3.59
N LEU A 163 2.81 4.64 -4.03
CA LEU A 163 3.94 4.41 -3.12
C LEU A 163 4.14 5.59 -2.17
N ARG A 164 4.16 6.82 -2.70
CA ARG A 164 4.31 8.04 -1.90
C ARG A 164 3.22 8.21 -0.83
N LYS A 165 2.00 7.74 -1.08
CA LYS A 165 0.90 7.78 -0.08
C LYS A 165 1.02 6.73 1.02
N GLN A 166 1.70 5.62 0.71
CA GLN A 166 1.95 4.51 1.62
C GLN A 166 3.18 4.75 2.50
N ASP A 167 4.13 5.56 2.03
CA ASP A 167 5.49 5.70 2.57
C ASP A 167 5.59 6.59 3.84
N PHE A 168 4.90 6.23 4.92
CA PHE A 168 4.93 7.04 6.15
C PHE A 168 6.30 7.05 6.85
N LEU A 169 7.14 6.03 6.66
CA LEU A 169 8.52 5.98 7.16
C LEU A 169 9.50 6.79 6.28
N ASN A 170 9.04 7.36 5.16
CA ASN A 170 9.86 8.10 4.21
C ASN A 170 11.03 7.29 3.61
N LEU A 171 10.84 5.99 3.38
CA LEU A 171 11.87 5.11 2.83
C LEU A 171 12.26 5.47 1.40
N LEU A 172 11.32 6.04 0.62
CA LEU A 172 11.59 6.51 -0.74
C LEU A 172 12.70 7.58 -0.80
N ILE A 173 12.95 8.27 0.32
CA ILE A 173 13.98 9.30 0.45
C ILE A 173 15.16 8.80 1.30
N LYS A 174 14.85 8.18 2.44
CA LYS A 174 15.82 7.81 3.47
C LYS A 174 16.63 6.56 3.11
N ASP A 175 16.07 5.61 2.36
CA ASP A 175 16.74 4.36 2.01
C ASP A 175 17.42 4.45 0.61
N PRO A 176 18.75 4.27 0.51
CA PRO A 176 19.47 4.40 -0.75
C PRO A 176 19.01 3.42 -1.85
N ASP A 177 18.67 2.18 -1.49
CA ASP A 177 18.29 1.15 -2.45
C ASP A 177 16.91 1.44 -3.05
N VAL A 178 15.96 1.78 -2.17
CA VAL A 178 14.60 2.17 -2.56
C VAL A 178 14.65 3.45 -3.41
N ARG A 179 15.45 4.44 -3.00
CA ARG A 179 15.60 5.70 -3.75
C ARG A 179 16.17 5.47 -5.15
N LYS A 180 17.16 4.57 -5.30
CA LYS A 180 17.71 4.21 -6.61
C LYS A 180 16.64 3.62 -7.54
N LEU A 181 15.80 2.72 -7.02
CA LEU A 181 14.71 2.12 -7.78
C LEU A 181 13.64 3.16 -8.16
N LEU A 182 13.35 4.10 -7.27
CA LEU A 182 12.40 5.19 -7.57
C LEU A 182 12.91 6.04 -8.73
N LEU A 183 14.19 6.43 -8.71
CA LEU A 183 14.81 7.18 -9.80
C LEU A 183 14.78 6.41 -11.12
N GLN A 184 15.04 5.10 -11.10
CA GLN A 184 14.93 4.26 -12.29
C GLN A 184 13.50 4.25 -12.86
N LEU A 185 12.48 4.12 -12.01
CA LEU A 185 11.08 4.22 -12.43
C LEU A 185 10.76 5.59 -13.02
N GLU A 186 11.29 6.67 -12.44
CA GLU A 186 11.10 8.04 -12.95
C GLU A 186 11.79 8.25 -14.31
N ILE A 187 12.98 7.69 -14.52
CA ILE A 187 13.71 7.76 -15.80
C ILE A 187 12.99 6.98 -16.91
N LEU A 188 12.47 5.79 -16.60
CA LEU A 188 11.76 4.95 -17.58
C LEU A 188 10.49 5.62 -18.14
N VAL A 189 10.00 6.66 -17.47
CA VAL A 189 8.73 7.34 -17.82
C VAL A 189 8.86 8.85 -18.01
N ALA A 190 10.08 9.37 -17.99
CA ALA A 190 10.42 10.72 -18.45
C ALA A 190 10.34 10.78 -19.98
#